data_AF-A0A093UNR8-F1
#
_entry.id   AF-A0A093UNR8-F1
#
_cell.length_a   1.000
_cell.length_b   1.000
_cell.length_c   1.000
_cell.angle_alpha   90.00
_cell.angle_beta   90.00
_cell.angle_gamma   90.00
#
_symmetry.space_group_name_H-M   'P 1'
#
loop_
_entity.id
_entity.type
_entity.pdbx_description
1 polymer ?
#
loop_
_entity_poly.entity_id
_entity_poly.type
_entity_poly.pdbx_seq_one_letter_code
_entity_poly.pdbx_strand_id
1 'polypeptide(L)'
;MVDDRSDAASPARRRAGRAIPELEQQAREAAKEYHDAIRKQKKAHWEDFLADDANIWQASKYLKPSGSSFNEKIPPLAKGDGSTTKDKVEQAEELLATFFPPLPARIEDEGTQPQREPIHMPELTIEEIERKIFEAKPWKAPGEEGLPAMVWRQLWPVVKERVFCIFQRSLQDSELPSQWRNAKITAKEAGKGQLLTG
;
A
#
# COMPACT_ATOMS: atom_id res chain seq x y z
N MET A 1 -23.42 -3.97 -93.22
CA MET A 1 -22.20 -3.61 -93.98
C MET A 1 -22.31 -2.11 -94.21
N VAL A 2 -21.72 -1.23 -93.42
CA VAL A 2 -20.54 -1.29 -92.55
C VAL A 2 -20.78 -0.42 -91.31
N ASP A 3 -20.30 -0.90 -90.17
CA ASP A 3 -20.09 -0.18 -88.92
C ASP A 3 -19.25 1.10 -89.11
N ASP A 4 -19.54 2.15 -88.34
CA ASP A 4 -18.50 2.74 -87.49
C ASP A 4 -19.12 3.42 -86.27
N ARG A 5 -18.80 2.85 -85.12
CA ARG A 5 -19.35 3.14 -83.81
C ARG A 5 -18.47 4.22 -83.21
N SER A 6 -18.97 5.45 -83.16
CA SER A 6 -18.28 6.57 -82.51
C SER A 6 -18.12 6.26 -81.01
N ASP A 7 -16.91 5.84 -80.63
CA ASP A 7 -16.56 5.48 -79.25
C ASP A 7 -16.37 6.76 -78.43
N ALA A 8 -17.49 7.25 -77.89
CA ALA A 8 -17.50 8.36 -76.95
C ALA A 8 -16.86 7.92 -75.64
N ALA A 9 -15.56 8.21 -75.51
CA ALA A 9 -14.80 8.00 -74.28
C ALA A 9 -15.52 8.62 -73.07
N SER A 10 -15.95 7.74 -72.16
CA SER A 10 -16.67 8.09 -70.93
C SER A 10 -15.92 9.14 -70.08
N PRO A 11 -16.59 10.20 -69.57
CA PRO A 11 -15.96 11.25 -68.74
C PRO A 11 -15.34 10.73 -67.43
N ALA A 12 -15.73 9.54 -66.97
CA ALA A 12 -15.23 8.91 -65.74
C ALA A 12 -13.74 8.52 -65.82
N ARG A 13 -13.16 8.39 -67.02
CA ARG A 13 -11.75 8.00 -67.21
C ARG A 13 -10.75 9.13 -67.03
N ARG A 14 -11.18 10.40 -66.96
CA ARG A 14 -10.27 11.56 -66.81
C ARG A 14 -9.99 11.97 -65.36
N ARG A 15 -10.62 11.31 -64.37
CA ARG A 15 -10.42 11.57 -62.93
C ARG A 15 -9.76 10.42 -62.17
N ALA A 16 -9.33 9.37 -62.85
CA ALA A 16 -8.44 8.38 -62.27
C ALA A 16 -7.01 8.77 -62.67
N GLY A 17 -6.30 9.47 -61.78
CA GLY A 17 -4.85 9.57 -61.91
C GLY A 17 -4.27 8.16 -62.07
N ARG A 18 -3.19 8.02 -62.86
CA ARG A 18 -2.51 6.74 -63.06
C ARG A 18 -2.18 6.17 -61.67
N ALA A 19 -2.77 5.04 -61.30
CA ALA A 19 -2.42 4.34 -60.07
C ALA A 19 -0.95 3.95 -60.19
N ILE A 20 -0.08 4.58 -59.39
CA ILE A 20 1.33 4.23 -59.33
C ILE A 20 1.43 3.19 -58.20
N PRO A 21 1.56 1.89 -58.53
CA PRO A 21 1.52 0.82 -57.52
C PRO A 21 2.62 0.98 -56.47
N GLU A 22 3.74 1.59 -56.84
CA GLU A 22 4.86 1.92 -55.94
C GLU A 22 4.47 2.97 -54.88
N LEU A 23 3.73 4.03 -55.27
CA LEU A 23 3.24 5.03 -54.31
C LEU A 23 2.16 4.47 -53.40
N GLU A 24 1.29 3.59 -53.90
CA GLU A 24 0.30 2.89 -53.08
C GLU A 24 0.96 1.94 -52.07
N GLN A 25 2.02 1.25 -52.48
CA GLN A 25 2.80 0.39 -51.60
C GLN A 25 3.51 1.23 -50.51
N GLN A 26 4.16 2.33 -50.90
CA GLN A 26 4.83 3.24 -49.97
C GLN A 26 3.84 3.85 -48.95
N ALA A 27 2.63 4.22 -49.40
CA ALA A 27 1.58 4.72 -48.51
C ALA A 27 1.10 3.65 -47.51
N ARG A 28 0.99 2.38 -47.94
CA ARG A 28 0.62 1.26 -47.07
C ARG A 28 1.71 0.96 -46.04
N GLU A 29 2.97 0.97 -46.47
CA GLU A 29 4.12 0.76 -45.59
C GLU A 29 4.21 1.88 -44.53
N ALA A 30 4.10 3.14 -44.94
CA ALA A 30 4.08 4.27 -44.01
C ALA A 30 2.88 4.23 -43.04
N ALA A 31 1.69 3.85 -43.52
CA ALA A 31 0.52 3.70 -42.65
C ALA A 31 0.69 2.56 -41.65
N LYS A 32 1.34 1.46 -42.06
CA LYS A 32 1.66 0.35 -41.17
C LYS A 32 2.67 0.78 -40.11
N GLU A 33 3.76 1.43 -40.51
CA GLU A 33 4.79 1.96 -39.60
C GLU A 33 4.19 2.92 -38.58
N TYR A 34 3.29 3.81 -39.00
CA TYR A 34 2.59 4.72 -38.11
C TYR A 34 1.78 3.97 -37.04
N HIS A 35 0.97 2.99 -37.44
CA HIS A 35 0.17 2.21 -36.49
C HIS A 35 1.03 1.31 -35.60
N ASP A 36 2.11 0.75 -36.15
CA ASP A 36 3.08 -0.05 -35.40
C ASP A 36 3.80 0.80 -34.35
N ALA A 37 4.20 2.03 -34.70
CA ALA A 37 4.80 2.99 -33.78
C ALA A 37 3.85 3.37 -32.64
N ILE A 38 2.55 3.61 -32.94
CA ILE A 38 1.54 3.87 -31.91
C ILE A 38 1.40 2.68 -30.96
N ARG A 39 1.32 1.45 -31.49
CA ARG A 39 1.21 0.24 -30.66
C ARG A 39 2.42 0.07 -29.77
N LYS A 40 3.63 0.26 -30.32
CA LYS A 40 4.89 0.20 -29.57
C LYS A 40 4.93 1.26 -28.46
N GLN A 41 4.56 2.51 -28.77
CA GLN A 41 4.59 3.59 -27.79
C GLN A 41 3.57 3.41 -26.67
N LYS A 42 2.35 2.95 -27.00
CA LYS A 42 1.35 2.63 -25.98
C LYS A 42 1.80 1.52 -25.04
N LYS A 43 2.43 0.47 -25.60
CA LYS A 43 2.98 -0.63 -24.80
C LYS A 43 4.12 -0.16 -23.89
N ALA A 44 5.09 0.58 -24.44
CA ALA A 44 6.21 1.11 -23.67
C ALA A 44 5.74 2.03 -22.54
N HIS A 45 4.78 2.92 -22.82
CA HIS A 45 4.18 3.79 -21.79
C HIS A 45 3.44 2.98 -20.71
N TRP A 46 2.73 1.92 -21.10
CA TRP A 46 2.04 1.06 -20.13
C TRP A 46 3.01 0.27 -19.24
N GLU A 47 4.12 -0.23 -19.81
CA GLU A 47 5.17 -0.92 -19.05
C GLU A 47 5.88 0.03 -18.08
N ASP A 48 6.21 1.25 -18.52
CA ASP A 48 6.82 2.30 -17.68
C ASP A 48 5.87 2.75 -16.55
N PHE A 49 4.58 2.94 -16.88
CA PHE A 49 3.54 3.26 -15.90
C PHE A 49 3.40 2.19 -14.81
N LEU A 50 3.54 0.91 -15.17
CA LEU A 50 3.45 -0.23 -14.25
C LEU A 50 4.73 -0.49 -13.46
N ALA A 51 5.87 0.09 -13.84
CA ALA A 51 7.14 -0.09 -13.12
C ALA A 51 7.18 0.63 -11.76
N ASP A 52 6.26 1.58 -11.53
CA ASP A 52 6.07 2.25 -10.25
C ASP A 52 4.99 1.55 -9.42
N ASP A 53 5.38 1.00 -8.27
CA ASP A 53 4.50 0.29 -7.33
C ASP A 53 3.32 1.17 -6.85
N ALA A 54 3.48 2.49 -6.84
CA ALA A 54 2.40 3.42 -6.48
C ALA A 54 1.24 3.38 -7.51
N ASN A 55 1.53 3.02 -8.76
CA ASN A 55 0.57 3.03 -9.87
C ASN A 55 -0.23 1.74 -10.02
N ILE A 56 0.14 0.64 -9.33
CA ILE A 56 -0.57 -0.65 -9.37
C ILE A 56 -2.07 -0.46 -9.09
N TRP A 57 -2.39 0.34 -8.08
CA TRP A 57 -3.78 0.61 -7.69
C TRP A 57 -4.55 1.44 -8.72
N GLN A 58 -3.88 2.31 -9.48
CA GLN A 58 -4.51 3.05 -10.58
C GLN A 58 -4.65 2.19 -11.84
N ALA A 59 -3.63 1.40 -12.18
CA ALA A 59 -3.66 0.44 -13.27
C ALA A 59 -4.82 -0.55 -13.14
N SER A 60 -5.06 -1.05 -11.93
CA SER A 60 -6.18 -1.96 -11.64
C SER A 60 -7.56 -1.37 -11.95
N LYS A 61 -7.72 -0.03 -11.86
CA LYS A 61 -8.97 0.66 -12.21
C LYS A 61 -9.20 0.70 -13.71
N TYR A 62 -8.14 0.85 -14.50
CA TYR A 62 -8.22 0.89 -15.96
C TYR A 62 -8.49 -0.48 -16.60
N LEU A 63 -8.12 -1.57 -15.90
CA LEU A 63 -8.30 -2.94 -16.39
C LEU A 63 -9.73 -3.48 -16.23
N LYS A 64 -10.67 -2.74 -15.61
CA LYS A 64 -12.05 -3.20 -15.43
C LYS A 64 -13.08 -2.28 -16.11
N PRO A 65 -13.84 -2.80 -17.10
CA PRO A 65 -15.03 -2.11 -17.57
C PRO A 65 -16.16 -2.29 -16.54
N SER A 66 -16.65 -1.18 -16.01
CA SER A 66 -17.77 -1.05 -15.06
C SER A 66 -17.53 -1.46 -13.59
N GLY A 67 -17.52 -0.43 -12.73
CA GLY A 67 -18.15 -0.42 -11.41
C GLY A 67 -17.49 -1.16 -10.25
N SER A 68 -16.83 -2.31 -10.45
CA SER A 68 -16.46 -3.15 -9.31
C SER A 68 -14.98 -3.07 -8.91
N SER A 69 -14.71 -2.21 -7.94
CA SER A 69 -13.40 -2.09 -7.28
C SER A 69 -12.94 -3.44 -6.72
N PHE A 70 -11.63 -3.74 -6.77
CA PHE A 70 -11.06 -4.95 -6.17
C PHE A 70 -11.47 -5.11 -4.69
N ASN A 71 -11.62 -3.99 -3.98
CA ASN A 71 -12.09 -3.92 -2.59
C ASN A 71 -13.58 -4.27 -2.40
N GLU A 72 -14.36 -4.44 -3.47
CA GLU A 72 -15.80 -4.65 -3.35
C GLU A 72 -16.18 -6.13 -3.18
N LYS A 73 -15.29 -7.05 -3.56
CA LYS A 73 -15.55 -8.50 -3.58
C LYS A 73 -14.57 -9.25 -2.69
N ILE A 74 -14.68 -9.06 -1.38
CA ILE A 74 -14.18 -10.07 -0.45
C ILE A 74 -15.11 -11.28 -0.60
N PRO A 75 -14.60 -12.47 -0.98
CA PRO A 75 -15.42 -13.67 -1.06
C PRO A 75 -16.04 -13.99 0.30
N PRO A 76 -17.24 -14.56 0.35
CA PRO A 76 -17.83 -15.11 1.57
C PRO A 76 -16.80 -15.94 2.36
N LEU A 77 -16.57 -15.59 3.63
CA LEU A 77 -15.63 -16.26 4.52
C LEU A 77 -16.31 -17.45 5.20
N ALA A 78 -15.55 -18.54 5.38
CA ALA A 78 -16.00 -19.68 6.17
C ALA A 78 -15.82 -19.34 7.66
N LYS A 79 -16.90 -19.51 8.43
CA LYS A 79 -16.88 -19.30 9.87
C LYS A 79 -16.45 -20.57 10.60
N GLY A 80 -16.10 -20.42 11.88
CA GLY A 80 -15.82 -21.56 12.78
C GLY A 80 -16.96 -22.58 12.91
N ASP A 81 -18.20 -22.19 12.61
CA ASP A 81 -19.39 -23.07 12.63
C ASP A 81 -19.65 -23.81 11.29
N GLY A 82 -18.80 -23.60 10.27
CA GLY A 82 -18.94 -24.20 8.93
C GLY A 82 -19.92 -23.47 8.01
N SER A 83 -20.58 -22.41 8.47
CA SER A 83 -21.39 -21.54 7.64
C SER A 83 -20.54 -20.50 6.91
N THR A 84 -21.13 -19.81 5.91
CA THR A 84 -20.43 -18.78 5.14
C THR A 84 -21.05 -17.40 5.37
N THR A 85 -20.22 -16.37 5.51
CA THR A 85 -20.67 -14.98 5.69
C THR A 85 -21.49 -14.49 4.50
N LYS A 86 -22.61 -13.83 4.75
CA LYS A 86 -23.57 -13.34 3.77
C LYS A 86 -23.38 -11.87 3.43
N ASP A 87 -22.87 -11.09 4.38
CA ASP A 87 -22.67 -9.66 4.21
C ASP A 87 -21.27 -9.20 4.62
N LYS A 88 -20.95 -7.94 4.31
CA LYS A 88 -19.63 -7.35 4.58
C LYS A 88 -19.40 -7.09 6.07
N VAL A 89 -20.47 -6.98 6.86
CA VAL A 89 -20.37 -6.75 8.30
C VAL A 89 -19.94 -8.04 8.98
N GLU A 90 -20.59 -9.16 8.64
CA GLU A 90 -20.19 -10.51 9.05
C GLU A 90 -18.76 -10.83 8.63
N GLN A 91 -18.35 -10.45 7.41
CA GLN A 91 -16.97 -10.63 6.96
C GLN A 91 -15.99 -9.85 7.83
N ALA A 92 -16.31 -8.59 8.15
CA ALA A 92 -15.47 -7.76 9.00
C ALA A 92 -15.40 -8.32 10.43
N GLU A 93 -16.52 -8.75 11.00
CA GLU A 93 -16.61 -9.35 12.33
C GLU A 93 -15.82 -10.65 12.41
N GLU A 94 -15.96 -11.54 11.42
CA GLU A 94 -15.22 -12.81 11.40
C GLU A 94 -13.71 -12.58 11.26
N LEU A 95 -13.29 -11.61 10.43
CA LEU A 95 -11.89 -11.22 10.31
C LEU A 95 -11.38 -10.65 11.65
N LEU A 96 -12.13 -9.76 12.28
CA LEU A 96 -11.74 -9.17 13.56
C LEU A 96 -11.61 -10.25 14.64
N ALA A 97 -12.57 -11.16 14.75
CA ALA A 97 -12.52 -12.26 15.71
C ALA A 97 -11.34 -13.22 15.44
N THR A 98 -11.04 -13.50 14.17
CA THR A 98 -9.93 -14.39 13.78
C THR A 98 -8.55 -13.77 14.03
N PHE A 99 -8.38 -12.49 13.66
CA PHE A 99 -7.09 -11.80 13.80
C PHE A 99 -6.85 -11.24 15.20
N PHE A 100 -7.91 -10.96 15.95
CA PHE A 100 -7.86 -10.39 17.30
C PHE A 100 -8.72 -11.23 18.25
N PRO A 101 -8.32 -12.48 18.56
CA PRO A 101 -9.03 -13.28 19.55
C PRO A 101 -9.06 -12.53 20.89
N PRO A 102 -10.12 -12.72 21.70
CA PRO A 102 -10.23 -12.07 23.00
C PRO A 102 -8.99 -12.39 23.83
N LEU A 103 -8.39 -11.34 24.40
CA LEU A 103 -7.23 -11.46 25.28
C LEU A 103 -7.60 -12.43 26.43
N PRO A 104 -6.76 -13.43 26.73
CA PRO A 104 -7.02 -14.35 27.83
C PRO A 104 -7.17 -13.56 29.15
N ALA A 105 -8.07 -14.00 30.02
CA ALA A 105 -8.35 -13.34 31.30
C ALA A 105 -7.11 -13.22 32.20
N ARG A 106 -6.10 -14.06 31.95
CA ARG A 106 -4.78 -14.03 32.57
C ARG A 106 -3.73 -14.26 31.48
N ILE A 107 -2.84 -13.30 31.30
CA ILE A 107 -1.61 -13.49 30.52
C ILE A 107 -0.62 -14.11 31.50
N GLU A 108 -0.31 -15.40 31.31
CA GLU A 108 0.73 -16.06 32.10
C GLU A 108 2.10 -15.56 31.64
N ASP A 109 3.06 -15.51 32.56
CA ASP A 109 4.45 -15.17 32.22
C ASP A 109 4.94 -16.18 31.17
N GLU A 110 5.60 -15.67 30.14
CA GLU A 110 6.14 -16.52 29.08
C GLU A 110 7.15 -17.45 29.77
N GLY A 111 6.80 -18.74 29.91
CA GLY A 111 7.62 -19.71 30.66
C GLY A 111 9.06 -19.75 30.14
N THR A 112 9.96 -20.47 30.81
CA THR A 112 11.40 -20.48 30.51
C THR A 112 11.72 -20.65 29.02
N GLN A 113 11.92 -19.53 28.32
CA GLN A 113 12.38 -19.54 26.94
C GLN A 113 13.85 -19.98 26.90
N PRO A 114 14.29 -20.69 25.85
CA PRO A 114 15.70 -20.97 25.67
C PRO A 114 16.46 -19.63 25.63
N GLN A 115 17.37 -19.44 26.59
CA GLN A 115 18.22 -18.26 26.62
C GLN A 115 19.00 -18.18 25.31
N ARG A 116 18.74 -17.12 24.54
CA ARG A 116 19.52 -16.79 23.35
C ARG A 116 20.93 -16.44 23.79
N GLU A 117 21.92 -16.76 22.96
CA GLU A 117 23.32 -16.40 23.25
C GLU A 117 23.42 -14.88 23.57
N PRO A 118 24.14 -14.48 24.63
CA PRO A 118 24.29 -13.08 25.00
C PRO A 118 24.87 -12.27 23.84
N ILE A 119 24.06 -11.38 23.27
CA ILE A 119 24.51 -10.44 22.25
C ILE A 119 25.39 -9.40 22.95
N HIS A 120 26.56 -9.11 22.40
CA HIS A 120 27.42 -8.04 22.90
C HIS A 120 26.66 -6.71 22.83
N MET A 121 26.37 -6.14 24.00
CA MET A 121 25.66 -4.89 24.12
C MET A 121 26.69 -3.76 24.33
N PRO A 122 26.83 -2.83 23.38
CA PRO A 122 27.72 -1.69 23.56
C PRO A 122 27.27 -0.83 24.74
N GLU A 123 28.19 -0.06 25.32
CA GLU A 123 27.86 0.86 26.40
C GLU A 123 26.82 1.88 25.93
N LEU A 124 25.72 1.96 26.68
CA LEU A 124 24.68 2.96 26.44
C LEU A 124 25.25 4.35 26.67
N THR A 125 24.94 5.29 25.78
CA THR A 125 25.35 6.69 25.88
C THR A 125 24.15 7.60 26.10
N ILE A 126 24.34 8.74 26.77
CA ILE A 126 23.27 9.73 27.00
C ILE A 126 22.75 10.25 25.65
N GLU A 127 23.66 10.45 24.70
CA GLU A 127 23.40 10.93 23.35
C GLU A 127 22.52 9.96 22.55
N GLU A 128 22.71 8.65 22.75
CA GLU A 128 21.88 7.63 22.11
C GLU A 128 20.44 7.69 22.61
N ILE A 129 20.24 7.82 23.93
CA ILE A 129 18.91 7.96 24.53
C ILE A 129 18.26 9.26 24.05
N GLU A 130 19.01 10.37 24.06
CA GLU A 130 18.54 11.67 23.57
C GLU A 130 18.07 11.57 22.12
N ARG A 131 18.92 11.05 21.23
CA ARG A 131 18.59 10.88 19.82
C ARG A 131 17.27 10.12 19.64
N LYS A 132 17.03 9.07 20.43
CA LYS A 132 15.78 8.28 20.36
C LYS A 132 14.56 9.05 20.86
N ILE A 133 14.68 9.82 21.94
CA ILE A 133 13.60 10.70 22.42
C ILE A 133 13.25 11.78 21.39
N PHE A 134 14.26 12.34 20.72
CA PHE A 134 14.10 13.39 19.71
C PHE A 134 13.73 12.87 18.31
N GLU A 135 13.90 11.58 18.04
CA GLU A 135 13.37 10.92 16.84
C GLU A 135 11.86 10.67 16.97
N ALA A 136 11.35 10.43 18.18
CA ALA A 136 9.94 10.16 18.42
C ALA A 136 9.05 11.36 18.06
N LYS A 137 7.98 11.13 17.27
CA LYS A 137 7.03 12.19 16.85
C LYS A 137 6.48 12.95 18.09
N PRO A 138 6.66 14.28 18.21
CA PRO A 138 6.36 15.04 19.43
C PRO A 138 4.93 14.87 19.96
N TRP A 139 3.96 14.83 19.07
CA TRP A 139 2.53 14.79 19.36
C TRP A 139 1.90 13.44 18.99
N LYS A 140 2.68 12.35 18.95
CA LYS A 140 2.12 11.01 18.76
C LYS A 140 1.17 10.71 19.94
N ALA A 141 0.12 9.94 19.66
CA ALA A 141 -0.88 9.55 20.64
C ALA A 141 -0.19 9.11 21.95
N PRO A 142 -0.50 9.76 23.09
CA PRO A 142 0.10 9.41 24.35
C PRO A 142 -0.16 7.94 24.69
N GLY A 143 0.81 7.31 25.35
CA GLY A 143 0.61 5.99 25.95
C GLY A 143 -0.39 6.05 27.12
N GLU A 144 -0.46 4.98 27.90
CA GLU A 144 -1.33 4.88 29.08
C GLU A 144 -1.16 6.04 30.07
N GLU A 145 0.06 6.59 30.16
CA GLU A 145 0.42 7.72 31.02
C GLU A 145 -0.05 9.09 30.52
N GLY A 146 -0.64 9.19 29.32
CA GLY A 146 -1.17 10.46 28.81
C GLY A 146 -0.13 11.52 28.42
N LEU A 147 1.17 11.24 28.56
CA LEU A 147 2.26 12.17 28.25
C LEU A 147 2.74 12.03 26.79
N PRO A 148 2.65 13.10 25.97
CA PRO A 148 3.26 13.13 24.64
C PRO A 148 4.80 13.10 24.71
N ALA A 149 5.44 12.65 23.64
CA ALA A 149 6.91 12.69 23.51
C ALA A 149 7.50 14.10 23.69
N MET A 150 6.71 15.15 23.39
CA MET A 150 7.09 16.55 23.61
C MET A 150 7.43 16.86 25.08
N VAL A 151 6.72 16.25 26.04
CA VAL A 151 6.98 16.45 27.47
C VAL A 151 8.37 15.92 27.83
N TRP A 152 8.73 14.74 27.31
CA TRP A 152 10.04 14.14 27.50
C TRP A 152 11.17 14.97 26.89
N ARG A 153 10.95 15.55 25.70
CA ARG A 153 11.92 16.49 25.08
C ARG A 153 12.15 17.72 25.94
N GLN A 154 11.09 18.28 26.53
CA GLN A 154 11.18 19.47 27.36
C GLN A 154 11.84 19.20 28.72
N LEU A 155 11.59 18.02 29.29
CA LEU A 155 12.17 17.60 30.57
C LEU A 155 13.60 17.05 30.42
N TRP A 156 14.01 16.67 29.20
CA TRP A 156 15.31 16.04 28.94
C TRP A 156 16.50 16.72 29.62
N PRO A 157 16.67 18.07 29.56
CA PRO A 157 17.80 18.74 30.21
C PRO A 157 17.90 18.47 31.72
N VAL A 158 16.78 18.19 32.37
CA VAL A 158 16.68 17.95 33.82
C VAL A 158 16.74 16.47 34.16
N VAL A 159 16.11 15.61 33.36
CA VAL A 159 15.94 14.18 33.69
C VAL A 159 16.99 13.26 33.06
N LYS A 160 17.80 13.75 32.12
CA LYS A 160 18.76 12.94 31.33
C LYS A 160 19.63 12.01 32.18
N GLU A 161 20.20 12.52 33.28
CA GLU A 161 21.08 11.74 34.15
C GLU A 161 20.31 10.62 34.86
N ARG A 162 19.11 10.94 35.36
CA ARG A 162 18.27 9.97 36.07
C ARG A 162 17.79 8.86 35.14
N VAL A 163 17.35 9.24 33.94
CA VAL A 163 16.89 8.30 32.91
C VAL A 163 18.04 7.40 32.47
N PHE A 164 19.21 7.99 32.22
CA PHE A 164 20.43 7.25 31.88
C PHE A 164 20.80 6.21 32.95
N CYS A 165 20.82 6.60 34.23
CA CYS A 165 21.10 5.67 35.33
C CYS A 165 20.10 4.51 35.40
N ILE A 166 18.80 4.76 35.15
CA ILE A 166 17.77 3.71 35.15
C ILE A 166 18.05 2.70 34.03
N PHE A 167 18.29 3.18 32.80
CA PHE A 167 18.59 2.29 31.68
C PHE A 167 19.89 1.54 31.87
N GLN A 168 20.97 2.21 32.30
CA GLN A 168 22.26 1.57 32.55
C GLN A 168 22.13 0.48 33.62
N ARG A 169 21.43 0.76 34.73
CA ARG A 169 21.21 -0.20 35.80
C ARG A 169 20.35 -1.38 35.36
N SER A 170 19.29 -1.11 34.58
CA SER A 170 18.41 -2.14 34.03
C SER A 170 19.15 -3.09 33.07
N LEU A 171 20.07 -2.56 32.25
CA LEU A 171 20.91 -3.36 31.36
C LEU A 171 21.97 -4.17 32.10
N GLN A 172 22.57 -3.61 33.16
CA GLN A 172 23.56 -4.31 34.00
C GLN A 172 22.93 -5.44 34.80
N ASP A 173 21.80 -5.17 35.45
CA ASP A 173 21.15 -6.13 36.35
C ASP A 173 20.20 -7.08 35.60
N SER A 174 19.99 -6.87 34.28
CA SER A 174 19.00 -7.60 33.46
C SER A 174 17.58 -7.56 34.04
N GLU A 175 17.26 -6.53 34.82
CA GLU A 175 15.97 -6.34 35.47
C GLU A 175 15.22 -5.17 34.85
N LEU A 176 14.04 -5.45 34.27
CA LEU A 176 13.13 -4.44 33.73
C LEU A 176 12.03 -4.14 34.76
N PRO A 177 11.60 -2.87 34.91
CA PRO A 177 10.40 -2.54 35.67
C PRO A 177 9.21 -3.40 35.23
N SER A 178 8.40 -3.89 36.18
CA SER A 178 7.23 -4.74 35.89
C SER A 178 6.23 -4.09 34.93
N GLN A 179 6.15 -2.76 34.97
CA GLN A 179 5.35 -1.94 34.05
C GLN A 179 5.82 -2.03 32.60
N TRP A 180 7.10 -2.31 32.34
CA TRP A 180 7.66 -2.44 30.99
C TRP A 180 7.54 -3.86 30.43
N ARG A 181 7.31 -4.86 31.29
CA ARG A 181 7.13 -6.27 30.86
C ARG A 181 5.77 -6.52 30.21
N ASN A 182 4.77 -5.71 30.55
CA ASN A 182 3.40 -5.90 30.10
C ASN A 182 3.02 -4.83 29.07
N ALA A 183 2.97 -5.19 27.79
CA ALA A 183 2.45 -4.31 26.75
C ALA A 183 0.98 -4.65 26.43
N LYS A 184 0.04 -3.78 26.80
CA LYS A 184 -1.36 -3.93 26.40
C LYS A 184 -1.56 -3.36 24.99
N ILE A 185 -1.58 -4.23 23.98
CA ILE A 185 -1.89 -3.83 22.60
C ILE A 185 -3.40 -3.56 22.53
N THR A 186 -3.79 -2.30 22.42
CA THR A 186 -5.17 -1.92 22.10
C THR A 186 -5.25 -1.59 20.61
N ALA A 187 -6.02 -2.36 19.86
CA ALA A 187 -6.40 -1.97 18.51
C ALA A 187 -7.33 -0.76 18.62
N LYS A 188 -6.90 0.41 18.12
CA LYS A 188 -7.81 1.54 17.93
C LYS A 188 -8.62 1.30 16.67
N GLU A 189 -9.89 0.95 16.83
CA GLU A 189 -10.86 1.07 15.76
C GLU A 189 -10.98 2.56 15.40
N ALA A 190 -10.63 2.92 14.17
CA ALA A 190 -10.75 4.28 13.67
C ALA A 190 -12.22 4.59 13.38
N GLY A 191 -13.00 4.85 14.42
CA GLY A 191 -14.32 5.44 14.31
C GLY A 191 -14.20 6.81 13.65
N LYS A 192 -14.62 6.91 12.38
CA LYS A 192 -14.81 8.20 11.72
C LYS A 192 -15.87 8.96 12.52
N GLY A 193 -15.48 10.11 13.08
CA GLY A 193 -16.34 10.96 13.90
C GLY A 193 -17.63 11.30 13.17
N GLN A 194 -18.73 10.76 13.68
CA GLN A 194 -20.06 11.28 13.38
C GLN A 194 -20.24 12.51 14.26
N LEU A 195 -20.06 13.69 13.65
CA LEU A 195 -20.39 14.96 14.28
C LEU A 195 -21.90 14.94 14.56
N LEU A 196 -22.26 14.92 15.84
CA LEU A 196 -23.61 15.20 16.30
C LEU A 196 -23.95 16.64 15.89
N THR A 197 -24.93 16.79 15.00
CA THR A 197 -25.69 18.03 14.82
C THR A 197 -27.15 17.62 14.79
N GLY A 198 -27.96 18.18 15.70
CA GLY A 198 -29.38 17.94 15.86
C GLY A 198 -29.80 17.99 17.30
#